data_AF-A0AAV7ACE9-F1
#
_entry.id   AF-A0AAV7ACE9-F1
#
_cell.length_a   1.000
_cell.length_b   1.000
_cell.length_c   1.000
_cell.angle_alpha   90.00
_cell.angle_beta   90.00
_cell.angle_gamma   90.00
#
_symmetry.space_group_name_H-M   'P 1'
#
loop_
_entity.id
_entity.type
_entity.pdbx_description
1 polymer ?
#
loop_
_entity_poly.entity_id
_entity_poly.type
_entity_poly.pdbx_seq_one_letter_code
_entity_poly.pdbx_strand_id
1 'polypeptide(L)'
;MKEMFWCIGFLLISAEIISSRLASTAEVCTKIKANTCDECIQSGPHCSWCKKVNFTKAGEPDSVRCDTTEKLLEIGCNLTDIVDPISKVLLKDNQVLDDTVQLTPRRISLQLRPGETGEFEVKFRRAEGYPVDLYYLMDLSYSMFDDLENVKTLGNQLLDALNKVTKSAQIGFGCFVDKTVLPFVSTHPEQFRHPCTNKTVPCQSPFSFKHILNLTGDENRFKEQVGSQTISGNLDSPEGGLDAMMQVAVCGDKIGWRNVTRLLVYATDDGFHIAGDGKLAAILTPNDGKCHLEDNIYKTSNEYDYPSVGQLAQKLSENNIQVVFAVTANMVHTYQALSSLIPKSVVGRLSNDSSNVVQLITDAYQNLSSEVILDHGITPDFLDILYDSNCSNGVNTQNTLRGSCSNVKIKEEITFKVKVTAKKCLPNQSFSIRPLGFTESVRVNVITACDCTCEDAPDLHACSSKGRIVCGICR
;
A
#
# COMPACT_ATOMS: atom_id res chain seq x y z
N MET A 1 -12.01 -68.38 -24.64
CA MET A 1 -12.30 -67.34 -25.66
C MET A 1 -13.25 -66.27 -25.11
N LYS A 2 -12.90 -65.61 -24.00
CA LYS A 2 -13.56 -64.41 -23.45
C LYS A 2 -12.59 -63.72 -22.46
N GLU A 3 -11.31 -63.64 -22.79
CA GLU A 3 -10.26 -62.99 -21.97
C GLU A 3 -9.15 -62.44 -22.89
N MET A 4 -9.50 -61.98 -24.09
CA MET A 4 -8.53 -61.51 -25.08
C MET A 4 -9.08 -60.39 -25.97
N PHE A 5 -9.92 -59.52 -25.38
CA PHE A 5 -10.44 -58.32 -26.05
C PHE A 5 -10.38 -57.06 -25.17
N TRP A 6 -9.71 -57.13 -24.01
CA TRP A 6 -9.60 -56.02 -23.06
C TRP A 6 -8.16 -55.56 -22.80
N CYS A 7 -7.27 -55.75 -23.76
CA CYS A 7 -5.89 -55.22 -23.69
C CYS A 7 -5.50 -54.31 -24.87
N ILE A 8 -6.39 -54.10 -25.85
CA ILE A 8 -6.09 -53.26 -27.04
C ILE A 8 -6.74 -51.87 -26.94
N GLY A 9 -7.70 -51.66 -26.03
CA GLY A 9 -8.36 -50.37 -25.81
C GLY A 9 -7.65 -49.40 -24.85
N PHE A 10 -6.65 -49.86 -24.08
CA PHE A 10 -5.93 -49.03 -23.09
C PHE A 10 -4.56 -48.51 -23.55
N LEU A 11 -4.07 -49.00 -24.71
CA LEU A 11 -2.79 -48.58 -25.29
C LEU A 11 -2.91 -47.47 -26.35
N LEU A 12 -4.14 -47.07 -26.72
CA LEU A 12 -4.39 -45.96 -27.65
C LEU A 12 -4.92 -44.69 -26.98
N ILE A 13 -5.27 -44.73 -25.69
CA ILE A 13 -5.68 -43.52 -24.93
C ILE A 13 -4.53 -43.01 -24.02
N SER A 14 -3.47 -43.80 -23.86
CA SER A 14 -2.25 -43.40 -23.14
C SER A 14 -1.19 -42.74 -24.05
N ALA A 15 -1.40 -42.71 -25.38
CA ALA A 15 -0.51 -42.04 -26.33
C ALA A 15 -0.95 -40.61 -26.72
N GLU A 16 -2.17 -40.18 -26.38
CA GLU A 16 -2.67 -38.82 -26.67
C GLU A 16 -2.75 -37.91 -25.43
N ILE A 17 -2.35 -38.38 -24.24
CA ILE A 17 -2.36 -37.57 -22.99
C ILE A 17 -0.94 -37.22 -22.49
N ILE A 18 0.12 -37.60 -23.22
CA ILE A 18 1.52 -37.28 -22.86
C ILE A 18 2.14 -36.17 -23.74
N SER A 19 1.35 -35.48 -24.59
CA SER A 19 1.86 -34.36 -25.41
C SER A 19 1.26 -32.99 -25.08
N SER A 20 0.74 -32.81 -23.88
CA SER A 20 0.27 -31.50 -23.40
C SER A 20 1.01 -31.09 -22.11
N ARG A 21 2.30 -30.73 -22.23
CA ARG A 21 3.06 -29.90 -21.28
C ARG A 21 4.49 -29.71 -21.77
N LEU A 22 4.65 -28.79 -22.71
CA LEU A 22 5.79 -27.89 -22.93
C LEU A 22 5.53 -27.18 -24.26
N ALA A 23 4.47 -26.36 -24.31
CA ALA A 23 4.51 -25.24 -25.23
C ALA A 23 5.53 -24.27 -24.63
N SER A 24 6.81 -24.48 -24.89
CA SER A 24 7.75 -23.36 -24.83
C SER A 24 7.22 -22.39 -25.88
N THR A 25 6.65 -21.26 -25.46
CA THR A 25 6.46 -20.14 -26.36
C THR A 25 7.82 -19.90 -27.02
N ALA A 26 7.92 -20.16 -28.33
CA ALA A 26 9.16 -19.92 -29.05
C ALA A 26 9.57 -18.47 -28.78
N GLU A 27 10.82 -18.24 -28.42
CA GLU A 27 11.33 -16.89 -28.23
C GLU A 27 11.26 -16.19 -29.60
N VAL A 28 10.41 -15.17 -29.73
CA VAL A 28 10.17 -14.47 -31.00
C VAL A 28 10.68 -13.04 -30.90
N CYS A 29 11.59 -12.66 -31.80
CA CYS A 29 11.94 -11.26 -32.03
C CYS A 29 11.01 -10.63 -33.10
N THR A 30 10.08 -9.78 -32.67
CA THR A 30 9.15 -9.09 -33.59
C THR A 30 9.73 -7.75 -34.04
N LYS A 31 10.26 -7.69 -35.27
CA LYS A 31 10.98 -6.52 -35.80
C LYS A 31 10.00 -5.47 -36.33
N ILE A 32 9.71 -4.42 -35.56
CA ILE A 32 8.80 -3.34 -36.00
C ILE A 32 9.56 -2.23 -36.74
N LYS A 33 10.75 -1.82 -36.25
CA LYS A 33 11.62 -0.79 -36.85
C LYS A 33 13.10 -0.98 -36.48
N ALA A 34 13.71 -2.13 -36.73
CA ALA A 34 15.05 -2.43 -36.21
C ALA A 34 16.21 -1.98 -37.13
N ASN A 35 16.36 -0.68 -37.41
CA ASN A 35 17.47 -0.16 -38.26
C ASN A 35 18.68 0.30 -37.45
N THR A 36 18.54 0.45 -36.14
CA THR A 36 19.64 0.63 -35.18
C THR A 36 19.65 -0.50 -34.16
N CYS A 37 20.77 -0.63 -33.45
CA CYS A 37 20.87 -1.51 -32.30
C CYS A 37 19.83 -1.14 -31.23
N ASP A 38 19.69 0.15 -30.90
CA ASP A 38 18.74 0.61 -29.88
C ASP A 38 17.30 0.26 -30.26
N GLU A 39 16.89 0.49 -31.52
CA GLU A 39 15.55 0.12 -31.99
C GLU A 39 15.32 -1.41 -31.98
N CYS A 40 16.37 -2.19 -32.22
CA CYS A 40 16.32 -3.65 -32.11
C CYS A 40 16.05 -4.09 -30.67
N ILE A 41 16.82 -3.60 -29.70
CA ILE A 41 16.65 -3.97 -28.28
C ILE A 41 15.28 -3.53 -27.76
N GLN A 42 14.77 -2.40 -28.25
CA GLN A 42 13.44 -1.89 -27.91
C GLN A 42 12.29 -2.68 -28.55
N SER A 43 12.56 -3.48 -29.59
CA SER A 43 11.53 -4.26 -30.28
C SER A 43 11.06 -5.46 -29.46
N GLY A 44 11.87 -5.97 -28.53
CA GLY A 44 11.45 -7.01 -27.60
C GLY A 44 12.56 -7.61 -26.74
N PRO A 45 12.19 -8.38 -25.70
CA PRO A 45 13.13 -8.98 -24.76
C PRO A 45 13.99 -10.10 -25.37
N HIS A 46 13.60 -10.64 -26.54
CA HIS A 46 14.35 -11.70 -27.24
C HIS A 46 15.06 -11.18 -28.50
N CYS A 47 15.13 -9.86 -28.69
CA CYS A 47 15.77 -9.25 -29.87
C CYS A 47 17.20 -8.83 -29.58
N SER A 48 18.16 -9.47 -30.21
CA SER A 48 19.60 -9.21 -30.09
C SER A 48 20.14 -8.56 -31.37
N TRP A 49 21.28 -7.87 -31.27
CA TRP A 49 21.89 -7.17 -32.41
C TRP A 49 23.31 -7.66 -32.73
N CYS A 50 23.62 -7.91 -34.00
CA CYS A 50 24.96 -8.26 -34.45
C CYS A 50 25.82 -7.01 -34.79
N LYS A 51 26.83 -6.72 -33.96
CA LYS A 51 27.78 -5.61 -34.15
C LYS A 51 28.95 -5.92 -35.10
N LYS A 52 28.99 -7.10 -35.72
CA LYS A 52 30.07 -7.49 -36.64
C LYS A 52 30.13 -6.56 -37.86
N VAL A 53 31.30 -6.00 -38.16
CA VAL A 53 31.52 -5.14 -39.33
C VAL A 53 31.41 -5.98 -40.62
N ASN A 54 30.83 -5.42 -41.69
CA ASN A 54 30.58 -6.10 -42.96
C ASN A 54 29.76 -7.41 -42.85
N PHE A 55 28.82 -7.45 -41.91
CA PHE A 55 27.92 -8.59 -41.71
C PHE A 55 26.80 -8.66 -42.75
N THR A 56 26.21 -7.52 -43.11
CA THR A 56 25.15 -7.42 -44.11
C THR A 56 25.72 -7.53 -45.52
N LYS A 57 25.08 -8.31 -46.38
CA LYS A 57 25.49 -8.45 -47.79
C LYS A 57 24.93 -7.30 -48.63
N ALA A 58 25.53 -7.09 -49.80
CA ALA A 58 25.04 -6.09 -50.75
C ALA A 58 23.57 -6.37 -51.13
N GLY A 59 22.68 -5.39 -50.88
CA GLY A 59 21.24 -5.51 -51.12
C GLY A 59 20.42 -5.95 -49.90
N GLU A 60 21.04 -6.35 -48.80
CA GLU A 60 20.35 -6.67 -47.55
C GLU A 60 20.21 -5.41 -46.66
N PRO A 61 19.05 -5.19 -46.01
CA PRO A 61 18.90 -4.11 -45.05
C PRO A 61 19.63 -4.41 -43.73
N ASP A 62 20.03 -3.36 -43.00
CA ASP A 62 20.63 -3.50 -41.67
C ASP A 62 19.71 -4.15 -40.63
N SER A 63 18.39 -4.22 -40.90
CA SER A 63 17.43 -4.97 -40.06
C SER A 63 17.72 -6.48 -39.97
N VAL A 64 18.57 -7.03 -40.85
CA VAL A 64 19.04 -8.43 -40.75
C VAL A 64 19.94 -8.64 -39.52
N ARG A 65 20.57 -7.57 -39.01
CA ARG A 65 21.40 -7.61 -37.80
C ARG A 65 20.60 -7.79 -36.52
N CYS A 66 19.29 -7.56 -36.56
CA CYS A 66 18.39 -7.72 -35.43
C CYS A 66 17.64 -9.04 -35.54
N ASP A 67 17.83 -9.98 -34.63
CA ASP A 67 17.03 -11.21 -34.55
C ASP A 67 17.23 -11.89 -33.18
N THR A 68 16.66 -13.07 -32.97
CA THR A 68 17.00 -13.88 -31.78
C THR A 68 18.47 -14.29 -31.79
N THR A 69 19.03 -14.54 -30.61
CA THR A 69 20.43 -14.95 -30.46
C THR A 69 20.72 -16.24 -31.25
N GLU A 70 19.82 -17.23 -31.25
CA GLU A 70 20.02 -18.44 -32.06
C GLU A 70 20.08 -18.11 -33.56
N LYS A 71 19.18 -17.25 -34.03
CA LYS A 71 19.09 -16.95 -35.46
C LYS A 71 20.31 -16.18 -35.95
N LEU A 72 20.83 -15.25 -35.14
CA LEU A 72 22.07 -14.52 -35.44
C LEU A 72 23.29 -15.45 -35.52
N LEU A 73 23.36 -16.47 -34.67
CA LEU A 73 24.41 -17.49 -34.72
C LEU A 73 24.32 -18.32 -35.99
N GLU A 74 23.12 -18.74 -36.39
CA GLU A 74 22.91 -19.50 -37.64
C GLU A 74 23.38 -18.75 -38.89
N ILE A 75 23.20 -17.43 -38.94
CA ILE A 75 23.61 -16.60 -40.08
C ILE A 75 25.05 -16.09 -39.97
N GLY A 76 25.82 -16.56 -38.99
CA GLY A 76 27.28 -16.36 -38.90
C GLY A 76 27.75 -15.15 -38.09
N CYS A 77 26.93 -14.65 -37.17
CA CYS A 77 27.38 -13.71 -36.13
C CYS A 77 28.06 -14.49 -35.00
N ASN A 78 29.23 -14.04 -34.52
CA ASN A 78 29.87 -14.68 -33.38
C ASN A 78 29.21 -14.23 -32.07
N LEU A 79 29.22 -15.09 -31.04
CA LEU A 79 28.71 -14.75 -29.70
C LEU A 79 29.28 -13.44 -29.13
N THR A 80 30.57 -13.15 -29.37
CA THR A 80 31.23 -11.91 -28.91
C THR A 80 30.76 -10.65 -29.63
N ASP A 81 30.15 -10.82 -30.80
CA ASP A 81 29.63 -9.75 -31.64
C ASP A 81 28.10 -9.58 -31.47
N ILE A 82 27.46 -10.38 -30.61
CA ILE A 82 26.05 -10.23 -30.28
C ILE A 82 25.90 -9.29 -29.09
N VAL A 83 25.10 -8.25 -29.28
CA VAL A 83 24.70 -7.28 -28.27
C VAL A 83 23.31 -7.67 -27.78
N ASP A 84 23.25 -8.07 -26.52
CA ASP A 84 22.02 -8.53 -25.86
C ASP A 84 21.99 -8.01 -24.42
N PRO A 85 21.54 -6.76 -24.19
CA PRO A 85 21.56 -6.15 -22.87
C PRO A 85 20.55 -6.83 -21.94
N ILE A 86 21.03 -7.61 -20.98
CA ILE A 86 20.16 -8.23 -19.97
C ILE A 86 19.82 -7.28 -18.83
N SER A 87 18.66 -7.49 -18.21
CA SER A 87 18.26 -6.80 -16.99
C SER A 87 19.21 -7.11 -15.83
N LYS A 88 19.62 -6.07 -15.10
CA LYS A 88 20.56 -6.18 -13.97
C LYS A 88 19.96 -5.58 -12.70
N VAL A 89 20.20 -6.25 -11.59
CA VAL A 89 19.84 -5.78 -10.25
C VAL A 89 21.11 -5.42 -9.51
N LEU A 90 21.26 -4.13 -9.18
CA LEU A 90 22.37 -3.62 -8.40
C LEU A 90 21.85 -3.30 -6.99
N LEU A 91 22.17 -4.18 -6.05
CA LEU A 91 21.91 -3.96 -4.63
C LEU A 91 22.91 -2.93 -4.10
N LYS A 92 22.41 -1.84 -3.51
CA LYS A 92 23.25 -0.77 -2.94
C LYS A 92 23.37 -0.84 -1.42
N ASP A 93 22.88 -1.91 -0.80
CA ASP A 93 22.87 -2.04 0.66
C ASP A 93 22.78 -3.52 1.08
N ASN A 94 23.63 -3.94 2.01
CA ASN A 94 23.64 -5.27 2.64
C ASN A 94 23.55 -5.16 4.17
N GLN A 95 22.77 -4.19 4.68
CA GLN A 95 22.49 -4.12 6.12
C GLN A 95 21.81 -5.39 6.63
N VAL A 96 22.30 -5.87 7.78
CA VAL A 96 21.74 -7.02 8.51
C VAL A 96 20.50 -6.57 9.29
N LEU A 97 19.46 -7.40 9.31
CA LEU A 97 18.24 -7.13 10.06
C LEU A 97 18.47 -7.26 11.58
N ASP A 98 18.03 -6.26 12.33
CA ASP A 98 18.06 -6.22 13.80
C ASP A 98 16.80 -5.54 14.37
N ASP A 99 16.78 -5.26 15.68
CA ASP A 99 15.63 -4.62 16.34
C ASP A 99 15.40 -3.15 15.91
N THR A 100 16.35 -2.55 15.17
CA THR A 100 16.27 -1.18 14.62
C THR A 100 16.08 -1.15 13.10
N VAL A 101 16.49 -2.21 12.40
CA VAL A 101 16.38 -2.37 10.95
C VAL A 101 15.49 -3.56 10.65
N GLN A 102 14.20 -3.28 10.43
CA GLN A 102 13.18 -4.29 10.16
C GLN A 102 13.07 -4.69 8.69
N LEU A 103 13.64 -3.91 7.77
CA LEU A 103 13.48 -4.08 6.34
C LEU A 103 14.82 -3.90 5.63
N THR A 104 15.19 -4.88 4.78
CA THR A 104 16.41 -4.84 3.98
C THR A 104 16.15 -5.42 2.59
N PRO A 105 16.80 -4.92 1.52
CA PRO A 105 17.71 -3.77 1.48
C PRO A 105 16.94 -2.43 1.55
N ARG A 106 17.59 -1.32 1.90
CA ARG A 106 16.94 0.01 1.87
C ARG A 106 16.96 0.67 0.50
N ARG A 107 17.90 0.30 -0.37
CA ARG A 107 18.10 0.91 -1.70
C ARG A 107 18.46 -0.12 -2.75
N ILE A 108 17.76 -0.05 -3.88
CA ILE A 108 17.94 -0.93 -5.03
C ILE A 108 18.04 -0.07 -6.28
N SER A 109 18.91 -0.46 -7.19
CA SER A 109 18.97 0.11 -8.54
C SER A 109 18.73 -1.01 -9.55
N LEU A 110 17.64 -0.90 -10.30
CA LEU A 110 17.28 -1.80 -11.38
C LEU A 110 17.68 -1.17 -12.70
N GLN A 111 18.40 -1.94 -13.52
CA GLN A 111 18.62 -1.65 -14.92
C GLN A 111 17.79 -2.66 -15.73
N LEU A 112 16.62 -2.25 -16.22
CA LEU A 112 15.64 -3.14 -16.85
C LEU A 112 15.68 -3.04 -18.38
N ARG A 113 15.75 -4.18 -19.06
CA ARG A 113 15.42 -4.24 -20.50
C ARG A 113 13.91 -4.29 -20.65
N PRO A 114 13.31 -3.52 -21.56
CA PRO A 114 11.87 -3.60 -21.80
C PRO A 114 11.41 -5.03 -22.11
N GLY A 115 10.38 -5.49 -21.39
CA GLY A 115 9.84 -6.85 -21.49
C GLY A 115 10.54 -7.91 -20.65
N GLU A 116 11.74 -7.63 -20.12
CA GLU A 116 12.42 -8.50 -19.17
C GLU A 116 12.10 -8.11 -17.71
N THR A 117 12.08 -9.11 -16.84
CA THR A 117 11.77 -8.94 -15.42
C THR A 117 13.05 -8.90 -14.60
N GLY A 118 13.23 -7.83 -13.83
CA GLY A 118 14.24 -7.77 -12.76
C GLY A 118 13.67 -8.32 -11.46
N GLU A 119 14.39 -9.24 -10.81
CA GLU A 119 13.98 -9.86 -9.55
C GLU A 119 14.94 -9.51 -8.41
N PHE A 120 14.39 -9.17 -7.24
CA PHE A 120 15.18 -8.97 -6.02
C PHE A 120 14.41 -9.41 -4.78
N GLU A 121 15.14 -9.69 -3.70
CA GLU A 121 14.54 -10.08 -2.43
C GLU A 121 14.47 -8.88 -1.47
N VAL A 122 13.34 -8.77 -0.80
CA VAL A 122 13.11 -7.88 0.34
C VAL A 122 12.85 -8.76 1.55
N LYS A 123 13.66 -8.61 2.57
CA LYS A 123 13.53 -9.35 3.82
C LYS A 123 12.95 -8.45 4.88
N PHE A 124 11.97 -8.97 5.61
CA PHE A 124 11.34 -8.29 6.73
C PHE A 124 11.49 -9.11 8.00
N ARG A 125 11.88 -8.44 9.09
CA ARG A 125 11.92 -9.02 10.43
C ARG A 125 11.12 -8.17 11.39
N ARG A 126 10.18 -8.79 12.11
CA ARG A 126 9.35 -8.08 13.09
C ARG A 126 10.17 -7.77 14.35
N ALA A 127 10.40 -6.50 14.65
CA ALA A 127 11.14 -6.06 15.83
C ALA A 127 10.32 -6.21 17.11
N GLU A 128 11.02 -6.33 18.24
CA GLU A 128 10.41 -6.35 19.56
C GLU A 128 10.26 -4.94 20.13
N GLY A 129 9.04 -4.59 20.55
CA GLY A 129 8.77 -3.36 21.30
C GLY A 129 8.84 -2.07 20.47
N TYR A 130 8.47 -2.13 19.18
CA TYR A 130 8.41 -0.95 18.31
C TYR A 130 7.43 0.10 18.87
N PRO A 131 7.78 1.40 18.90
CA PRO A 131 6.93 2.44 19.50
C PRO A 131 5.55 2.54 18.82
N VAL A 132 4.55 2.91 19.61
CA VAL A 132 3.16 3.02 19.14
C VAL A 132 2.58 4.38 19.52
N ASP A 133 1.90 5.00 18.57
CA ASP A 133 1.01 6.13 18.81
C ASP A 133 -0.42 5.64 18.67
N LEU A 134 -1.24 5.85 19.69
CA LEU A 134 -2.65 5.52 19.68
C LEU A 134 -3.48 6.79 19.80
N TYR A 135 -4.27 7.07 18.77
CA TYR A 135 -5.25 8.16 18.82
C TYR A 135 -6.64 7.57 18.99
N TYR A 136 -7.31 7.90 20.09
CA TYR A 136 -8.65 7.44 20.40
C TYR A 136 -9.67 8.47 19.90
N LEU A 137 -10.46 8.08 18.91
CA LEU A 137 -11.49 8.90 18.29
C LEU A 137 -12.86 8.36 18.71
N MET A 138 -13.55 9.15 19.53
CA MET A 138 -14.78 8.73 20.20
C MET A 138 -16.00 9.49 19.68
N ASP A 139 -17.07 8.75 19.42
CA ASP A 139 -18.40 9.28 19.23
C ASP A 139 -18.97 9.85 20.53
N LEU A 140 -19.46 11.10 20.49
CA LEU A 140 -20.12 11.76 21.61
C LEU A 140 -21.61 12.05 21.35
N SER A 141 -22.24 11.34 20.41
CA SER A 141 -23.69 11.27 20.29
C SER A 141 -24.33 10.84 21.62
N TYR A 142 -25.63 11.11 21.79
CA TYR A 142 -26.26 10.95 23.11
C TYR A 142 -26.30 9.48 23.60
N SER A 143 -26.28 8.51 22.69
CA SER A 143 -26.27 7.09 23.04
C SER A 143 -24.97 6.65 23.72
N MET A 144 -23.85 7.32 23.44
CA MET A 144 -22.51 7.04 24.00
C MET A 144 -22.30 7.61 25.42
N PHE A 145 -23.38 7.96 26.14
CA PHE A 145 -23.30 8.65 27.43
C PHE A 145 -22.60 7.82 28.51
N ASP A 146 -22.95 6.54 28.64
CA ASP A 146 -22.34 5.62 29.59
C ASP A 146 -20.94 5.18 29.16
N ASP A 147 -20.69 5.03 27.85
CA ASP A 147 -19.34 4.79 27.31
C ASP A 147 -18.37 5.90 27.70
N LEU A 148 -18.78 7.17 27.63
CA LEU A 148 -17.93 8.31 27.98
C LEU A 148 -17.46 8.24 29.43
N GLU A 149 -18.35 7.85 30.36
CA GLU A 149 -17.99 7.72 31.78
C GLU A 149 -16.94 6.63 32.01
N ASN A 150 -17.02 5.52 31.27
CA ASN A 150 -16.01 4.46 31.34
C ASN A 150 -14.69 4.87 30.67
N VAL A 151 -14.74 5.52 29.50
CA VAL A 151 -13.54 6.00 28.78
C VAL A 151 -12.76 7.04 29.59
N LYS A 152 -13.43 7.89 30.38
CA LYS A 152 -12.78 8.82 31.32
C LYS A 152 -11.88 8.12 32.34
N THR A 153 -12.20 6.87 32.71
CA THR A 153 -11.41 6.06 33.65
C THR A 153 -10.37 5.18 32.96
N LEU A 154 -10.43 5.06 31.62
CA LEU A 154 -9.67 4.11 30.82
C LEU A 154 -8.24 4.54 30.50
N GLY A 155 -7.93 5.84 30.56
CA GLY A 155 -6.66 6.40 30.10
C GLY A 155 -5.42 5.68 30.64
N ASN A 156 -5.33 5.49 31.95
CA ASN A 156 -4.21 4.81 32.60
C ASN A 156 -4.13 3.34 32.17
N GLN A 157 -5.27 2.63 32.14
CA GLN A 157 -5.31 1.22 31.77
C GLN A 157 -4.85 1.00 30.32
N LEU A 158 -5.19 1.92 29.42
CA LEU A 158 -4.82 1.81 28.02
C LEU A 158 -3.33 2.06 27.81
N LEU A 159 -2.78 3.10 28.43
CA LEU A 159 -1.33 3.37 28.30
C LEU A 159 -0.51 2.28 28.98
N ASP A 160 -0.92 1.78 30.14
CA ASP A 160 -0.32 0.62 30.81
C ASP A 160 -0.33 -0.63 29.95
N ALA A 161 -1.45 -0.92 29.29
CA ALA A 161 -1.58 -2.08 28.40
C ALA A 161 -0.65 -1.96 27.19
N LEU A 162 -0.55 -0.78 26.58
CA LEU A 162 0.35 -0.54 25.46
C LEU A 162 1.82 -0.60 25.91
N ASN A 163 2.18 0.00 27.05
CA ASN A 163 3.54 -0.03 27.59
C ASN A 163 4.01 -1.44 28.00
N LYS A 164 3.10 -2.39 28.21
CA LYS A 164 3.46 -3.82 28.38
C LYS A 164 3.89 -4.48 27.08
N VAL A 165 3.45 -3.97 25.92
CA VAL A 165 3.71 -4.54 24.60
C VAL A 165 4.79 -3.78 23.84
N THR A 166 4.90 -2.47 24.05
CA THR A 166 5.89 -1.59 23.43
C THR A 166 6.73 -0.82 24.45
N LYS A 167 7.96 -0.46 24.06
CA LYS A 167 8.87 0.32 24.91
C LYS A 167 8.48 1.80 25.02
N SER A 168 7.63 2.31 24.12
CA SER A 168 7.21 3.72 24.10
C SER A 168 5.83 3.88 23.44
N ALA A 169 4.80 4.04 24.27
CA ALA A 169 3.45 4.39 23.83
C ALA A 169 3.17 5.89 24.01
N GLN A 170 2.41 6.48 23.08
CA GLN A 170 1.75 7.77 23.26
C GLN A 170 0.26 7.62 22.99
N ILE A 171 -0.55 8.38 23.70
CA ILE A 171 -2.01 8.40 23.58
C ILE A 171 -2.51 9.81 23.26
N GLY A 172 -3.48 9.91 22.37
CA GLY A 172 -4.19 11.14 22.01
C GLY A 172 -5.69 10.91 22.00
N PHE A 173 -6.47 11.98 22.00
CA PHE A 173 -7.93 11.91 22.03
C PHE A 173 -8.58 12.96 21.14
N GLY A 174 -9.64 12.56 20.45
CA GLY A 174 -10.57 13.44 19.77
C GLY A 174 -11.98 12.90 19.83
N CYS A 175 -12.94 13.76 19.54
CA CYS A 175 -14.34 13.40 19.53
C CYS A 175 -15.06 13.92 18.29
N PHE A 176 -16.16 13.28 17.95
CA PHE A 176 -17.03 13.66 16.84
C PHE A 176 -18.51 13.46 17.17
N VAL A 177 -19.36 14.13 16.40
CA VAL A 177 -20.81 13.89 16.33
C VAL A 177 -21.16 13.93 14.84
N ASP A 178 -21.60 15.09 14.32
CA ASP A 178 -21.91 15.26 12.91
C ASP A 178 -21.88 16.71 12.44
N LYS A 179 -22.05 16.94 11.13
CA LYS A 179 -22.19 18.25 10.51
C LYS A 179 -23.35 19.03 11.13
N THR A 180 -23.14 20.32 11.35
CA THR A 180 -24.03 21.16 12.17
C THR A 180 -25.14 21.84 11.37
N VAL A 181 -25.74 21.10 10.43
CA VAL A 181 -26.84 21.55 9.55
C VAL A 181 -27.97 20.54 9.51
N LEU A 182 -29.18 20.98 9.13
CA LEU A 182 -30.29 20.07 8.85
C LEU A 182 -29.99 19.23 7.58
N PRO A 183 -30.39 17.95 7.52
CA PRO A 183 -31.19 17.22 8.51
C PRO A 183 -30.38 16.50 9.61
N PHE A 184 -29.05 16.61 9.63
CA PHE A 184 -28.18 15.87 10.54
C PHE A 184 -28.32 16.32 12.00
N VAL A 185 -28.49 17.62 12.21
CA VAL A 185 -28.78 18.19 13.53
C VAL A 185 -29.96 19.14 13.50
N SER A 186 -30.62 19.33 14.64
CA SER A 186 -31.61 20.39 14.77
C SER A 186 -30.93 21.76 14.85
N THR A 187 -31.24 22.63 13.89
CA THR A 187 -30.78 24.03 13.87
C THR A 187 -31.69 24.98 14.66
N HIS A 188 -32.70 24.45 15.36
CA HIS A 188 -33.53 25.27 16.25
C HIS A 188 -32.66 25.75 17.45
N PRO A 189 -32.58 27.06 17.76
CA PRO A 189 -31.59 27.61 18.70
C PRO A 189 -31.51 26.91 20.07
N GLU A 190 -32.67 26.56 20.65
CA GLU A 190 -32.73 25.84 21.94
C GLU A 190 -32.20 24.40 21.86
N GLN A 191 -32.54 23.67 20.79
CA GLN A 191 -32.06 22.30 20.58
C GLN A 191 -30.61 22.28 20.11
N PHE A 192 -30.16 23.31 19.39
CA PHE A 192 -28.75 23.45 19.03
C PHE A 192 -27.88 23.72 20.26
N ARG A 193 -28.36 24.55 21.21
CA ARG A 193 -27.66 24.79 22.47
C ARG A 193 -27.62 23.54 23.35
N HIS A 194 -28.72 22.79 23.40
CA HIS A 194 -28.85 21.58 24.21
C HIS A 194 -29.52 20.46 23.40
N PRO A 195 -28.75 19.66 22.63
CA PRO A 195 -29.32 18.65 21.74
C PRO A 195 -29.82 17.39 22.47
N CYS A 196 -29.34 17.16 23.69
CA CYS A 196 -29.73 16.01 24.48
C CYS A 196 -31.19 16.07 24.92
N THR A 197 -31.89 14.93 24.89
CA THR A 197 -33.29 14.84 25.32
C THR A 197 -33.48 15.13 26.80
N ASN A 198 -32.53 14.70 27.63
CA ASN A 198 -32.54 14.96 29.05
C ASN A 198 -31.86 16.29 29.41
N LYS A 199 -32.63 17.24 29.93
CA LYS A 199 -32.14 18.58 30.31
C LYS A 199 -31.30 18.60 31.59
N THR A 200 -31.28 17.53 32.37
CA THR A 200 -30.49 17.46 33.61
C THR A 200 -29.05 17.01 33.37
N VAL A 201 -28.74 16.50 32.18
CA VAL A 201 -27.40 16.04 31.80
C VAL A 201 -26.61 17.21 31.19
N PRO A 202 -25.36 17.48 31.62
CA PRO A 202 -24.49 18.42 30.93
C PRO A 202 -24.30 18.00 29.47
N CYS A 203 -24.77 18.83 28.56
CA CYS A 203 -24.81 18.53 27.13
C CYS A 203 -24.18 19.68 26.35
N GLN A 204 -23.22 19.37 25.48
CA GLN A 204 -22.62 20.36 24.61
C GLN A 204 -23.40 20.49 23.29
N SER A 205 -23.28 21.65 22.64
CA SER A 205 -23.81 21.87 21.29
C SER A 205 -23.16 20.92 20.28
N PRO A 206 -23.88 20.51 19.21
CA PRO A 206 -23.35 19.60 18.23
C PRO A 206 -22.15 20.19 17.48
N PHE A 207 -21.28 19.31 17.00
CA PHE A 207 -20.06 19.65 16.28
C PHE A 207 -19.64 18.47 15.40
N SER A 208 -18.91 18.74 14.31
CA SER A 208 -18.40 17.67 13.45
C SER A 208 -17.23 16.94 14.09
N PHE A 209 -16.08 17.61 14.23
CA PHE A 209 -14.88 17.02 14.85
C PHE A 209 -14.17 18.03 15.75
N LYS A 210 -13.74 17.55 16.93
CA LYS A 210 -12.87 18.26 17.88
C LYS A 210 -11.65 17.42 18.21
N HIS A 211 -10.48 17.98 17.98
CA HIS A 211 -9.23 17.48 18.51
C HIS A 211 -9.06 17.98 19.95
N ILE A 212 -8.93 17.07 20.92
CA ILE A 212 -8.91 17.42 22.35
C ILE A 212 -7.49 17.33 22.91
N LEU A 213 -6.78 16.25 22.57
CA LEU A 213 -5.46 15.97 23.13
C LEU A 213 -4.50 15.45 22.06
N ASN A 214 -3.43 16.19 21.83
CA ASN A 214 -2.26 15.76 21.07
C ASN A 214 -1.65 14.50 21.69
N LEU A 215 -1.04 13.67 20.85
CA LEU A 215 -0.32 12.47 21.29
C LEU A 215 0.71 12.82 22.37
N THR A 216 0.57 12.19 23.53
CA THR A 216 1.41 12.40 24.71
C THR A 216 1.64 11.10 25.47
N GLY A 217 2.74 11.02 26.22
CA GLY A 217 2.99 9.95 27.19
C GLY A 217 2.46 10.27 28.60
N ASP A 218 1.80 11.40 28.78
CA ASP A 218 1.27 11.86 30.07
C ASP A 218 -0.18 11.38 30.29
N GLU A 219 -0.32 10.34 31.12
CA GLU A 219 -1.60 9.74 31.49
C GLU A 219 -2.53 10.73 32.21
N ASN A 220 -1.98 11.58 33.08
CA ASN A 220 -2.80 12.52 33.85
C ASN A 220 -3.44 13.55 32.95
N ARG A 221 -2.70 13.99 31.92
CA ARG A 221 -3.23 14.92 30.91
C ARG A 221 -4.37 14.28 30.11
N PHE A 222 -4.27 12.99 29.77
CA PHE A 222 -5.40 12.27 29.16
C PHE A 222 -6.63 12.28 30.06
N LYS A 223 -6.46 11.88 31.31
CA LYS A 223 -7.56 11.83 32.28
C LYS A 223 -8.24 13.19 32.48
N GLU A 224 -7.45 14.26 32.58
CA GLU A 224 -7.97 15.62 32.75
C GLU A 224 -8.76 16.08 31.50
N GLN A 225 -8.16 15.94 30.31
CA GLN A 225 -8.75 16.44 29.08
C GLN A 225 -10.00 15.65 28.67
N VAL A 226 -9.98 14.32 28.79
CA VAL A 226 -11.15 13.45 28.52
C VAL A 226 -12.21 13.61 29.61
N GLY A 227 -11.78 13.73 30.87
CA GLY A 227 -12.66 14.00 32.03
C GLY A 227 -13.50 15.26 31.88
N SER A 228 -12.96 16.27 31.21
CA SER A 228 -13.66 17.53 30.94
C SER A 228 -14.70 17.47 29.82
N GLN A 229 -14.74 16.38 29.03
CA GLN A 229 -15.68 16.25 27.93
C GLN A 229 -17.08 15.86 28.45
N THR A 230 -18.10 16.41 27.80
CA THR A 230 -19.51 16.12 28.06
C THR A 230 -20.15 15.52 26.81
N ILE A 231 -21.28 14.84 26.98
CA ILE A 231 -22.01 14.27 25.84
C ILE A 231 -22.63 15.37 24.96
N SER A 232 -22.96 15.01 23.72
CA SER A 232 -23.66 15.84 22.75
C SER A 232 -24.87 15.08 22.20
N GLY A 233 -25.43 15.54 21.09
CA GLY A 233 -26.42 14.80 20.32
C GLY A 233 -26.68 15.45 18.96
N ASN A 234 -27.29 14.67 18.09
CA ASN A 234 -27.69 14.98 16.72
C ASN A 234 -29.10 14.42 16.48
N LEU A 235 -29.59 14.47 15.23
CA LEU A 235 -30.98 14.17 14.90
C LEU A 235 -31.17 12.79 14.26
N ASP A 236 -30.31 12.43 13.30
CA ASP A 236 -30.33 11.13 12.64
C ASP A 236 -29.37 10.12 13.30
N SER A 237 -29.34 8.91 12.77
CA SER A 237 -28.60 7.78 13.35
C SER A 237 -27.15 7.65 12.86
N PRO A 238 -26.85 7.74 11.55
CA PRO A 238 -25.46 7.70 11.11
C PRO A 238 -24.70 8.96 11.57
N GLU A 239 -23.43 8.79 11.91
CA GLU A 239 -22.62 9.90 12.44
C GLU A 239 -21.57 10.39 11.44
N GLY A 240 -21.05 11.59 11.69
CA GLY A 240 -20.01 12.25 10.88
C GLY A 240 -18.58 11.74 11.14
N GLY A 241 -18.42 10.51 11.62
CA GLY A 241 -17.13 10.01 12.08
C GLY A 241 -16.06 9.87 10.98
N LEU A 242 -16.44 9.67 9.72
CA LEU A 242 -15.45 9.63 8.63
C LEU A 242 -14.81 10.99 8.35
N ASP A 243 -15.52 12.11 8.59
CA ASP A 243 -14.92 13.45 8.53
C ASP A 243 -13.81 13.59 9.58
N ALA A 244 -14.10 13.11 10.79
CA ALA A 244 -13.14 13.13 11.88
C ALA A 244 -11.91 12.25 11.59
N MET A 245 -12.12 11.04 11.08
CA MET A 245 -11.00 10.18 10.63
C MET A 245 -10.17 10.84 9.54
N MET A 246 -10.81 11.52 8.57
CA MET A 246 -10.12 12.25 7.52
C MET A 246 -9.24 13.36 8.11
N GLN A 247 -9.79 14.20 8.99
CA GLN A 247 -9.04 15.27 9.66
C GLN A 247 -7.87 14.72 10.49
N VAL A 248 -8.06 13.63 11.24
CA VAL A 248 -6.98 12.97 11.99
C VAL A 248 -5.87 12.46 11.06
N ALA A 249 -6.22 11.96 9.86
CA ALA A 249 -5.26 11.46 8.89
C ALA A 249 -4.43 12.56 8.23
N VAL A 250 -5.04 13.73 7.94
CA VAL A 250 -4.40 14.80 7.16
C VAL A 250 -3.81 15.93 8.01
N CYS A 251 -4.19 16.04 9.28
CA CYS A 251 -3.68 17.04 10.23
C CYS A 251 -2.52 16.51 11.11
N GLY A 252 -1.60 15.73 10.53
CA GLY A 252 -0.63 14.96 11.33
C GLY A 252 0.23 15.78 12.30
N ASP A 253 0.61 17.00 11.93
CA ASP A 253 1.38 17.91 12.80
C ASP A 253 0.59 18.38 14.03
N LYS A 254 -0.74 18.55 13.88
CA LYS A 254 -1.62 18.96 14.98
C LYS A 254 -1.92 17.79 15.90
N ILE A 255 -2.19 16.62 15.34
CA ILE A 255 -2.41 15.38 16.10
C ILE A 255 -1.14 14.98 16.86
N GLY A 256 0.04 15.19 16.25
CA GLY A 256 1.34 14.90 16.85
C GLY A 256 1.89 13.52 16.48
N TRP A 257 1.54 12.97 15.31
CA TRP A 257 2.00 11.63 14.90
C TRP A 257 3.53 11.57 14.80
N ARG A 258 4.16 10.66 15.53
CA ARG A 258 5.57 10.31 15.35
C ARG A 258 5.75 9.44 14.11
N ASN A 259 7.01 9.25 13.70
CA ASN A 259 7.34 8.29 12.66
C ASN A 259 7.49 6.88 13.26
N VAL A 260 6.38 6.35 13.76
CA VAL A 260 6.27 5.05 14.44
C VAL A 260 4.97 4.35 14.00
N THR A 261 4.59 3.24 14.63
CA THR A 261 3.28 2.60 14.37
C THR A 261 2.14 3.52 14.80
N ARG A 262 1.24 3.87 13.88
CA ARG A 262 0.10 4.77 14.14
C ARG A 262 -1.19 3.98 14.17
N LEU A 263 -1.87 3.97 15.31
CA LEU A 263 -3.18 3.33 15.51
C LEU A 263 -4.24 4.40 15.72
N LEU A 264 -5.31 4.35 14.92
CA LEU A 264 -6.52 5.14 15.10
C LEU A 264 -7.62 4.22 15.60
N VAL A 265 -8.02 4.37 16.86
CA VAL A 265 -9.18 3.68 17.41
C VAL A 265 -10.40 4.52 17.11
N TYR A 266 -11.38 3.92 16.42
CA TYR A 266 -12.65 4.55 16.10
C TYR A 266 -13.75 3.86 16.90
N ALA A 267 -14.33 4.57 17.87
CA ALA A 267 -15.32 4.03 18.79
C ALA A 267 -16.70 4.70 18.59
N THR A 268 -17.72 3.90 18.26
CA THR A 268 -19.12 4.32 18.06
C THR A 268 -20.05 3.12 18.19
N ASP A 269 -21.32 3.38 18.44
CA ASP A 269 -22.40 2.40 18.50
C ASP A 269 -23.32 2.40 17.27
N ASP A 270 -23.11 3.31 16.30
CA ASP A 270 -23.94 3.46 15.10
C ASP A 270 -23.13 3.55 13.78
N GLY A 271 -23.83 3.84 12.69
CA GLY A 271 -23.32 3.94 11.34
C GLY A 271 -22.50 5.20 11.08
N PHE A 272 -22.19 5.42 9.81
CA PHE A 272 -21.38 6.55 9.38
C PHE A 272 -21.90 7.13 8.07
N HIS A 273 -21.78 8.45 7.93
CA HIS A 273 -22.04 9.13 6.67
C HIS A 273 -20.90 8.99 5.67
N ILE A 274 -21.25 9.01 4.39
CA ILE A 274 -20.31 8.91 3.25
C ILE A 274 -20.57 10.01 2.22
N ALA A 275 -19.61 10.25 1.34
CA ALA A 275 -19.76 11.18 0.22
C ALA A 275 -21.07 10.91 -0.56
N GLY A 276 -21.85 11.97 -0.78
CA GLY A 276 -23.19 11.95 -1.33
C GLY A 276 -24.27 12.32 -0.30
N ASP A 277 -24.07 12.01 0.98
CA ASP A 277 -25.07 12.26 2.03
C ASP A 277 -25.23 13.77 2.31
N GLY A 278 -24.15 14.55 2.20
CA GLY A 278 -24.17 16.01 2.37
C GLY A 278 -25.12 16.73 1.39
N LYS A 279 -25.52 16.07 0.30
CA LYS A 279 -26.53 16.58 -0.63
C LYS A 279 -27.86 16.88 0.06
N LEU A 280 -28.24 16.14 1.10
CA LEU A 280 -29.46 16.39 1.88
C LEU A 280 -29.45 17.78 2.53
N ALA A 281 -28.27 18.30 2.84
CA ALA A 281 -28.05 19.62 3.44
C ALA A 281 -27.55 20.67 2.43
N ALA A 282 -27.66 20.39 1.12
CA ALA A 282 -27.11 21.22 0.05
C ALA A 282 -25.59 21.43 0.11
N ILE A 283 -24.85 20.50 0.72
CA ILE A 283 -23.40 20.47 0.70
C ILE A 283 -22.97 19.63 -0.51
N LEU A 284 -22.50 20.32 -1.56
CA LEU A 284 -22.21 19.69 -2.86
C LEU A 284 -20.72 19.66 -3.19
N THR A 285 -19.90 20.37 -2.42
CA THR A 285 -18.45 20.41 -2.60
C THR A 285 -17.85 19.12 -2.05
N PRO A 286 -17.15 18.29 -2.85
CA PRO A 286 -16.52 17.08 -2.33
C PRO A 286 -15.47 17.41 -1.27
N ASN A 287 -15.27 16.51 -0.31
CA ASN A 287 -14.15 16.59 0.63
C ASN A 287 -12.82 16.74 -0.13
N ASP A 288 -11.99 17.71 0.24
CA ASP A 288 -10.75 18.00 -0.48
C ASP A 288 -9.53 17.23 0.04
N GLY A 289 -9.69 16.43 1.10
CA GLY A 289 -8.64 15.64 1.73
C GLY A 289 -7.52 16.48 2.34
N LYS A 290 -7.84 17.68 2.84
CA LYS A 290 -6.89 18.60 3.51
C LYS A 290 -7.25 18.86 4.97
N CYS A 291 -6.27 19.37 5.70
CA CYS A 291 -6.43 19.75 7.10
C CYS A 291 -7.15 21.09 7.24
N HIS A 292 -8.25 21.09 8.00
CA HIS A 292 -9.13 22.23 8.24
C HIS A 292 -9.41 22.46 9.73
N LEU A 293 -8.50 22.01 10.60
CA LEU A 293 -8.60 22.27 12.02
C LEU A 293 -8.26 23.73 12.34
N GLU A 294 -9.19 24.44 12.96
CA GLU A 294 -9.00 25.79 13.50
C GLU A 294 -9.40 25.77 14.98
N ASP A 295 -8.50 26.21 15.87
CA ASP A 295 -8.68 26.08 17.32
C ASP A 295 -9.04 24.64 17.75
N ASN A 296 -8.43 23.67 17.06
CA ASN A 296 -8.68 22.23 17.21
C ASN A 296 -10.10 21.77 16.84
N ILE A 297 -10.87 22.56 16.10
CA ILE A 297 -12.22 22.21 15.63
C ILE A 297 -12.26 22.21 14.10
N TYR A 298 -12.97 21.25 13.50
CA TYR A 298 -13.26 21.27 12.07
C TYR A 298 -14.40 22.26 11.77
N LYS A 299 -14.10 23.55 11.74
CA LYS A 299 -15.11 24.62 11.63
C LYS A 299 -15.78 24.67 10.24
N THR A 300 -15.04 24.36 9.20
CA THR A 300 -15.52 24.36 7.80
C THR A 300 -16.21 23.05 7.41
N SER A 301 -16.61 22.22 8.37
CA SER A 301 -17.26 20.92 8.12
C SER A 301 -18.51 21.02 7.23
N ASN A 302 -19.21 22.14 7.27
CA ASN A 302 -20.45 22.36 6.52
C ASN A 302 -20.20 22.87 5.09
N GLU A 303 -18.96 23.16 4.71
CA GLU A 303 -18.58 23.62 3.36
C GLU A 303 -18.25 22.45 2.43
N TYR A 304 -17.84 21.32 3.00
CA TYR A 304 -17.42 20.11 2.30
C TYR A 304 -18.31 18.93 2.66
N ASP A 305 -18.61 18.08 1.70
CA ASP A 305 -19.32 16.82 1.89
C ASP A 305 -18.45 15.85 2.71
N TYR A 306 -19.04 14.77 3.19
CA TYR A 306 -18.32 13.69 3.84
C TYR A 306 -17.29 13.08 2.87
N PRO A 307 -16.19 12.49 3.36
CA PRO A 307 -15.25 11.80 2.50
C PRO A 307 -15.86 10.50 1.95
N SER A 308 -15.42 10.11 0.75
CA SER A 308 -15.71 8.75 0.26
C SER A 308 -14.84 7.73 1.00
N VAL A 309 -15.31 6.49 1.11
CA VAL A 309 -14.55 5.39 1.72
C VAL A 309 -13.19 5.20 1.03
N GLY A 310 -13.16 5.26 -0.31
CA GLY A 310 -11.91 5.12 -1.08
C GLY A 310 -10.93 6.27 -0.83
N GLN A 311 -11.42 7.50 -0.73
CA GLN A 311 -10.60 8.68 -0.39
C GLN A 311 -10.00 8.55 1.01
N LEU A 312 -10.80 8.09 1.99
CA LEU A 312 -10.32 7.86 3.35
C LEU A 312 -9.27 6.73 3.38
N ALA A 313 -9.53 5.59 2.73
CA ALA A 313 -8.59 4.47 2.62
C ALA A 313 -7.25 4.92 2.03
N GLN A 314 -7.28 5.76 1.00
CA GLN A 314 -6.09 6.36 0.40
C GLN A 314 -5.34 7.22 1.41
N LYS A 315 -6.00 8.16 2.10
CA LYS A 315 -5.35 9.06 3.06
C LYS A 315 -4.79 8.36 4.30
N LEU A 316 -5.47 7.32 4.80
CA LEU A 316 -4.96 6.48 5.87
C LEU A 316 -3.69 5.72 5.45
N SER A 317 -3.69 5.14 4.24
CA SER A 317 -2.52 4.43 3.69
C SER A 317 -1.34 5.37 3.39
N GLU A 318 -1.61 6.55 2.81
CA GLU A 318 -0.60 7.58 2.58
C GLU A 318 0.13 7.96 3.88
N ASN A 319 -0.63 8.12 4.96
CA ASN A 319 -0.12 8.54 6.27
C ASN A 319 0.21 7.37 7.22
N ASN A 320 0.19 6.13 6.74
CA ASN A 320 0.54 4.92 7.51
C ASN A 320 -0.26 4.75 8.81
N ILE A 321 -1.55 5.10 8.79
CA ILE A 321 -2.47 4.98 9.94
C ILE A 321 -3.28 3.71 9.80
N GLN A 322 -3.21 2.86 10.83
CA GLN A 322 -3.97 1.61 10.92
C GLN A 322 -5.21 1.84 11.78
N VAL A 323 -6.35 1.33 11.35
CA VAL A 323 -7.63 1.63 12.02
C VAL A 323 -8.13 0.43 12.82
N VAL A 324 -8.55 0.68 14.06
CA VAL A 324 -9.25 -0.28 14.91
C VAL A 324 -10.68 0.23 15.10
N PHE A 325 -11.63 -0.38 14.40
CA PHE A 325 -13.05 -0.09 14.59
C PHE A 325 -13.55 -0.83 15.83
N ALA A 326 -13.76 -0.10 16.93
CA ALA A 326 -14.34 -0.61 18.16
C ALA A 326 -15.84 -0.28 18.16
N VAL A 327 -16.66 -1.24 17.75
CA VAL A 327 -18.09 -0.98 17.52
C VAL A 327 -18.99 -1.98 18.22
N THR A 328 -20.20 -1.57 18.56
CA THR A 328 -21.21 -2.41 19.20
C THR A 328 -21.63 -3.59 18.33
N ALA A 329 -22.25 -4.61 18.94
CA ALA A 329 -22.51 -5.90 18.32
C ALA A 329 -23.36 -5.82 17.03
N ASN A 330 -24.32 -4.90 16.98
CA ASN A 330 -25.19 -4.64 15.83
C ASN A 330 -24.43 -4.06 14.63
N MET A 331 -23.32 -3.35 14.87
CA MET A 331 -22.57 -2.66 13.82
C MET A 331 -21.39 -3.47 13.26
N VAL A 332 -20.97 -4.54 13.94
CA VAL A 332 -19.80 -5.36 13.55
C VAL A 332 -19.80 -5.73 12.06
N HIS A 333 -20.92 -6.22 11.51
CA HIS A 333 -20.98 -6.64 10.12
C HIS A 333 -20.80 -5.47 9.13
N THR A 334 -21.37 -4.31 9.44
CA THR A 334 -21.23 -3.10 8.62
C THR A 334 -19.77 -2.64 8.59
N TYR A 335 -19.11 -2.58 9.74
CA TYR A 335 -17.70 -2.18 9.82
C TYR A 335 -16.74 -3.24 9.28
N GLN A 336 -17.11 -4.53 9.28
CA GLN A 336 -16.34 -5.58 8.58
C GLN A 336 -16.31 -5.33 7.07
N ALA A 337 -17.45 -4.92 6.49
CA ALA A 337 -17.51 -4.54 5.08
C ALA A 337 -16.64 -3.30 4.80
N LEU A 338 -16.70 -2.27 5.67
CA LEU A 338 -15.83 -1.09 5.56
C LEU A 338 -14.34 -1.47 5.67
N SER A 339 -13.99 -2.29 6.65
CA SER A 339 -12.62 -2.74 6.91
C SER A 339 -12.02 -3.50 5.73
N SER A 340 -12.84 -4.24 4.97
CA SER A 340 -12.38 -4.91 3.73
C SER A 340 -11.87 -3.96 2.65
N LEU A 341 -12.31 -2.69 2.68
CA LEU A 341 -11.92 -1.64 1.74
C LEU A 341 -10.74 -0.79 2.24
N ILE A 342 -10.47 -0.80 3.55
CA ILE A 342 -9.40 -0.02 4.19
C ILE A 342 -8.25 -0.97 4.54
N PRO A 343 -7.12 -0.91 3.82
CA PRO A 343 -5.96 -1.74 4.14
C PRO A 343 -5.51 -1.51 5.59
N LYS A 344 -5.07 -2.57 6.27
CA LYS A 344 -4.59 -2.50 7.66
C LYS A 344 -5.62 -1.90 8.62
N SER A 345 -6.86 -2.39 8.52
CA SER A 345 -7.89 -2.13 9.52
C SER A 345 -8.41 -3.44 10.10
N VAL A 346 -8.90 -3.36 11.34
CA VAL A 346 -9.54 -4.49 12.03
C VAL A 346 -10.79 -4.00 12.75
N VAL A 347 -11.74 -4.92 12.95
CA VAL A 347 -12.98 -4.65 13.66
C VAL A 347 -12.98 -5.48 14.94
N GLY A 348 -13.17 -4.79 16.07
CA GLY A 348 -13.37 -5.38 17.37
C GLY A 348 -14.78 -5.10 17.88
N ARG A 349 -15.39 -6.09 18.54
CA ARG A 349 -16.68 -5.91 19.18
C ARG A 349 -16.50 -5.18 20.51
N LEU A 350 -17.02 -3.97 20.59
CA LEU A 350 -17.12 -3.18 21.81
C LEU A 350 -18.32 -3.68 22.65
N SER A 351 -18.12 -3.84 23.95
CA SER A 351 -19.22 -3.96 24.90
C SER A 351 -20.04 -2.67 24.90
N ASN A 352 -21.34 -2.72 25.23
CA ASN A 352 -22.20 -1.54 25.25
C ASN A 352 -21.76 -0.46 26.26
N ASP A 353 -20.86 -0.80 27.18
CA ASP A 353 -20.30 0.12 28.18
C ASP A 353 -18.82 0.42 27.91
N SER A 354 -18.27 -0.02 26.77
CA SER A 354 -16.84 0.10 26.44
C SER A 354 -15.85 -0.56 27.42
N SER A 355 -16.29 -1.41 28.34
CA SER A 355 -15.43 -2.01 29.39
C SER A 355 -14.30 -2.91 28.85
N ASN A 356 -14.47 -3.50 27.66
CA ASN A 356 -13.52 -4.44 27.06
C ASN A 356 -12.52 -3.78 26.09
N VAL A 357 -12.55 -2.46 25.95
CA VAL A 357 -11.81 -1.74 24.90
C VAL A 357 -10.28 -1.89 25.00
N VAL A 358 -9.72 -1.99 26.21
CA VAL A 358 -8.28 -2.19 26.42
C VAL A 358 -7.82 -3.53 25.84
N GLN A 359 -8.58 -4.59 26.10
CA GLN A 359 -8.29 -5.92 25.56
C GLN A 359 -8.46 -5.94 24.04
N LEU A 360 -9.54 -5.34 23.54
CA LEU A 360 -9.83 -5.20 22.12
C LEU A 360 -8.67 -4.54 21.37
N ILE A 361 -8.15 -3.41 21.89
CA ILE A 361 -7.03 -2.69 21.28
C ILE A 361 -5.75 -3.53 21.31
N THR A 362 -5.49 -4.22 22.43
CA THR A 362 -4.31 -5.09 22.56
C THR A 362 -4.34 -6.23 21.55
N ASP A 363 -5.49 -6.89 21.39
CA ASP A 363 -5.69 -7.97 20.42
C ASP A 363 -5.62 -7.45 18.98
N ALA A 364 -6.23 -6.30 18.72
CA ALA A 364 -6.18 -5.62 17.42
C ALA A 364 -4.74 -5.28 17.03
N TYR A 365 -3.94 -4.73 17.95
CA TYR A 365 -2.53 -4.46 17.72
C TYR A 365 -1.73 -5.73 17.42
N GLN A 366 -1.95 -6.81 18.19
CA GLN A 366 -1.26 -8.09 17.95
C GLN A 366 -1.61 -8.65 16.57
N ASN A 367 -2.88 -8.60 16.18
CA ASN A 367 -3.34 -9.06 14.87
C ASN A 367 -2.71 -8.22 13.73
N LEU A 368 -2.87 -6.90 13.80
CA LEU A 368 -2.37 -5.94 12.80
C LEU A 368 -0.86 -6.04 12.60
N SER A 369 -0.11 -6.18 13.69
CA SER A 369 1.36 -6.28 13.66
C SER A 369 1.88 -7.67 13.27
N SER A 370 1.05 -8.71 13.35
CA SER A 370 1.39 -10.06 12.87
C SER A 370 1.14 -10.25 11.38
N GLU A 371 0.27 -9.45 10.79
CA GLU A 371 0.07 -9.42 9.35
C GLU A 371 1.11 -8.48 8.73
N VAL A 372 1.79 -8.89 7.66
CA VAL A 372 2.77 -8.07 6.95
C VAL A 372 2.35 -8.02 5.48
N ILE A 373 1.98 -6.82 5.02
CA ILE A 373 1.57 -6.57 3.64
C ILE A 373 2.61 -5.65 3.00
N LEU A 374 3.31 -6.12 1.97
CA LEU A 374 4.30 -5.34 1.24
C LEU A 374 3.67 -4.73 -0.02
N ASP A 375 3.71 -3.40 -0.14
CA ASP A 375 3.06 -2.66 -1.24
C ASP A 375 3.96 -1.53 -1.77
N HIS A 376 3.78 -1.17 -3.04
CA HIS A 376 4.50 -0.09 -3.74
C HIS A 376 3.67 1.18 -3.96
N GLY A 377 2.37 1.15 -3.62
CA GLY A 377 1.47 2.28 -3.85
C GLY A 377 1.22 2.54 -5.34
N ILE A 378 1.00 3.80 -5.72
CA ILE A 378 0.72 4.15 -7.12
C ILE A 378 2.03 4.24 -7.90
N THR A 379 2.16 3.39 -8.91
CA THR A 379 3.25 3.42 -9.89
C THR A 379 2.70 3.70 -11.29
N PRO A 380 3.53 4.19 -12.22
CA PRO A 380 3.07 4.44 -13.58
C PRO A 380 2.70 3.14 -14.32
N ASP A 381 1.70 3.18 -15.19
CA ASP A 381 1.13 2.03 -15.94
C ASP A 381 2.13 1.20 -16.77
N PHE A 382 3.32 1.76 -16.99
CA PHE A 382 4.40 1.13 -17.75
C PHE A 382 5.35 0.27 -16.90
N LEU A 383 5.17 0.23 -15.59
CA LEU A 383 5.87 -0.69 -14.68
C LEU A 383 4.86 -1.71 -14.15
N ASP A 384 5.09 -2.99 -14.44
CA ASP A 384 4.38 -4.08 -13.76
C ASP A 384 5.22 -4.55 -12.57
N ILE A 385 4.61 -4.61 -11.39
CA ILE A 385 5.26 -5.04 -10.16
C ILE A 385 4.45 -6.17 -9.55
N LEU A 386 5.11 -7.31 -9.35
CA LEU A 386 4.52 -8.50 -8.73
C LEU A 386 5.38 -8.97 -7.56
N TYR A 387 4.75 -9.71 -6.67
CA TYR A 387 5.36 -10.24 -5.45
C TYR A 387 5.18 -11.76 -5.38
N ASP A 388 6.22 -12.44 -4.93
CA ASP A 388 6.11 -13.77 -4.33
C ASP A 388 6.37 -13.62 -2.83
N SER A 389 5.50 -14.19 -2.00
CA SER A 389 5.65 -14.13 -0.54
C SER A 389 6.11 -15.47 -0.02
N ASN A 390 7.26 -15.51 0.66
CA ASN A 390 7.78 -16.69 1.34
C ASN A 390 7.65 -16.49 2.85
N CYS A 391 6.56 -17.02 3.41
CA CYS A 391 6.22 -16.85 4.81
C CYS A 391 6.75 -18.00 5.67
N SER A 392 7.13 -17.70 6.90
CA SER A 392 7.74 -18.66 7.83
C SER A 392 6.78 -19.76 8.29
N ASN A 393 5.47 -19.53 8.17
CA ASN A 393 4.41 -20.50 8.41
C ASN A 393 4.25 -21.55 7.29
N GLY A 394 5.10 -21.50 6.25
CA GLY A 394 5.07 -22.41 5.10
C GLY A 394 4.08 -22.02 4.00
N VAL A 395 3.33 -20.93 4.17
CA VAL A 395 2.47 -20.38 3.12
C VAL A 395 3.34 -19.62 2.12
N ASN A 396 3.31 -20.04 0.86
CA ASN A 396 3.98 -19.36 -0.23
C ASN A 396 2.96 -18.90 -1.28
N THR A 397 3.05 -17.65 -1.70
CA THR A 397 2.23 -17.08 -2.79
C THR A 397 3.13 -16.62 -3.93
N GLN A 398 2.61 -16.64 -5.17
CA GLN A 398 3.37 -16.25 -6.36
C GLN A 398 2.58 -15.27 -7.23
N ASN A 399 3.30 -14.34 -7.85
CA ASN A 399 2.78 -13.38 -8.83
C ASN A 399 1.54 -12.60 -8.34
N THR A 400 1.55 -12.17 -7.07
CA THR A 400 0.48 -11.35 -6.50
C THR A 400 0.79 -9.87 -6.67
N LEU A 401 -0.25 -9.01 -6.67
CA LEU A 401 -0.09 -7.55 -6.76
C LEU A 401 0.52 -6.94 -5.49
N ARG A 402 0.45 -7.66 -4.36
CA ARG A 402 1.01 -7.28 -3.06
C ARG A 402 1.64 -8.50 -2.41
N GLY A 403 2.73 -8.30 -1.68
CA GLY A 403 3.27 -9.32 -0.79
C GLY A 403 2.40 -9.44 0.46
N SER A 404 2.09 -10.66 0.91
CA SER A 404 1.32 -10.87 2.13
C SER A 404 1.79 -12.09 2.91
N CYS A 405 2.06 -11.90 4.20
CA CYS A 405 2.30 -12.95 5.18
C CYS A 405 1.47 -12.69 6.43
N SER A 406 0.79 -13.72 6.94
CA SER A 406 -0.01 -13.67 8.16
C SER A 406 0.67 -14.38 9.33
N ASN A 407 0.31 -14.01 10.55
CA ASN A 407 0.79 -14.62 11.79
C ASN A 407 2.33 -14.59 11.97
N VAL A 408 2.98 -13.53 11.49
CA VAL A 408 4.43 -13.32 11.62
C VAL A 408 4.76 -12.95 13.07
N LYS A 409 5.58 -13.78 13.72
CA LYS A 409 5.97 -13.61 15.12
C LYS A 409 7.08 -12.56 15.27
N ILE A 410 7.24 -12.07 16.50
CA ILE A 410 8.36 -11.19 16.85
C ILE A 410 9.68 -11.95 16.63
N LYS A 411 10.69 -11.26 16.09
CA LYS A 411 12.01 -11.76 15.68
C LYS A 411 12.02 -12.76 14.52
N GLU A 412 10.86 -13.08 13.96
CA GLU A 412 10.72 -13.95 12.79
C GLU A 412 11.06 -13.18 11.50
N GLU A 413 11.81 -13.81 10.60
CA GLU A 413 12.20 -13.27 9.29
C GLU A 413 11.35 -13.91 8.20
N ILE A 414 10.79 -13.08 7.33
CA ILE A 414 10.08 -13.46 6.10
C ILE A 414 10.76 -12.82 4.90
N THR A 415 10.58 -13.42 3.72
CA THR A 415 11.19 -12.93 2.48
C THR A 415 10.11 -12.72 1.42
N PHE A 416 10.15 -11.57 0.76
CA PHE A 416 9.36 -11.26 -0.42
C PHE A 416 10.28 -11.17 -1.62
N LYS A 417 9.97 -11.91 -2.69
CA LYS A 417 10.63 -11.69 -3.97
C LYS A 417 9.80 -10.70 -4.77
N VAL A 418 10.41 -9.58 -5.15
CA VAL A 418 9.78 -8.54 -5.95
C VAL A 418 10.23 -8.69 -7.40
N LYS A 419 9.28 -8.68 -8.31
CA LYS A 419 9.46 -8.79 -9.76
C LYS A 419 9.03 -7.48 -10.40
N VAL A 420 9.92 -6.83 -11.12
CA VAL A 420 9.64 -5.55 -11.78
C VAL A 420 9.91 -5.67 -13.27
N THR A 421 8.90 -5.36 -14.08
CA THR A 421 8.98 -5.43 -15.54
C THR A 421 8.63 -4.06 -16.13
N ALA A 422 9.51 -3.54 -16.99
CA ALA A 422 9.24 -2.32 -17.73
C ALA A 422 8.64 -2.66 -19.11
N LYS A 423 7.48 -2.10 -19.46
CA LYS A 423 6.82 -2.35 -20.76
C LYS A 423 7.50 -1.64 -21.94
N LYS A 424 8.22 -0.55 -21.65
CA LYS A 424 8.86 0.32 -22.64
C LYS A 424 10.06 1.03 -22.01
N CYS A 425 10.80 1.77 -22.82
CA CYS A 425 11.87 2.65 -22.33
C CYS A 425 11.31 3.81 -21.52
N LEU A 426 11.97 4.11 -20.40
CA LEU A 426 11.50 5.06 -19.42
C LEU A 426 12.62 6.04 -19.06
N PRO A 427 12.29 7.31 -18.79
CA PRO A 427 13.23 8.16 -18.10
C PRO A 427 13.50 7.59 -16.70
N ASN A 428 14.68 7.91 -16.16
CA ASN A 428 15.08 7.51 -14.81
C ASN A 428 14.01 7.90 -13.80
N GLN A 429 13.54 6.90 -13.04
CA GLN A 429 12.46 7.07 -12.09
C GLN A 429 12.74 6.31 -10.80
N SER A 430 12.01 6.63 -9.74
CA SER A 430 12.09 5.91 -8.48
C SER A 430 10.73 5.76 -7.84
N PHE A 431 10.50 4.60 -7.23
CA PHE A 431 9.34 4.34 -6.39
C PHE A 431 9.80 3.75 -5.05
N SER A 432 8.88 3.64 -4.09
CA SER A 432 9.17 3.09 -2.77
C SER A 432 8.26 1.90 -2.49
N ILE A 433 8.84 0.83 -1.97
CA ILE A 433 8.11 -0.33 -1.46
C ILE A 433 8.12 -0.24 0.06
N ARG A 434 6.97 -0.44 0.70
CA ARG A 434 6.84 -0.36 2.16
C ARG A 434 5.94 -1.47 2.71
N PRO A 435 6.28 -2.04 3.87
CA PRO A 435 5.34 -2.85 4.63
C PRO A 435 4.28 -1.92 5.24
N LEU A 436 3.01 -2.13 4.90
CA LEU A 436 1.91 -1.30 5.40
C LEU A 436 1.84 -1.39 6.93
N GLY A 437 1.72 -0.24 7.59
CA GLY A 437 1.72 -0.12 9.05
C GLY A 437 3.08 0.20 9.66
N PHE A 438 4.16 0.17 8.87
CA PHE A 438 5.54 0.41 9.29
C PHE A 438 6.14 1.61 8.55
N THR A 439 7.19 2.21 9.11
CA THR A 439 7.76 3.46 8.55
C THR A 439 8.94 3.21 7.62
N GLU A 440 9.49 2.01 7.67
CA GLU A 440 10.58 1.55 6.83
C GLU A 440 10.13 1.47 5.36
N SER A 441 11.05 1.76 4.46
CA SER A 441 10.79 1.67 3.02
C SER A 441 12.04 1.27 2.26
N VAL A 442 11.84 0.58 1.14
CA VAL A 442 12.85 0.26 0.15
C VAL A 442 12.69 1.22 -1.00
N ARG A 443 13.71 2.05 -1.24
CA ARG A 443 13.72 2.94 -2.41
C ARG A 443 14.28 2.17 -3.61
N VAL A 444 13.47 2.04 -4.65
CA VAL A 444 13.83 1.36 -5.90
C VAL A 444 14.02 2.41 -6.98
N ASN A 445 15.24 2.52 -7.49
CA ASN A 445 15.55 3.34 -8.67
C ASN A 445 15.47 2.45 -9.91
N VAL A 446 14.77 2.89 -10.94
CA VAL A 446 14.61 2.17 -12.20
C VAL A 446 15.24 2.98 -13.32
N ILE A 447 16.14 2.33 -14.05
CA ILE A 447 16.79 2.81 -15.27
C ILE A 447 16.49 1.77 -16.34
N THR A 448 16.08 2.18 -17.54
CA THR A 448 15.87 1.21 -18.63
C THR A 448 17.12 1.11 -19.51
N ALA A 449 17.59 -0.11 -19.77
CA ALA A 449 18.68 -0.39 -20.71
C ALA A 449 18.11 -0.46 -22.14
N CYS A 450 17.94 0.70 -22.75
CA CYS A 450 17.42 0.82 -24.12
C CYS A 450 18.48 1.13 -25.17
N ASP A 451 19.65 1.59 -24.71
CA ASP A 451 20.76 1.95 -25.56
C ASP A 451 21.77 0.81 -25.58
N CYS A 452 22.32 0.56 -26.76
CA CYS A 452 23.41 -0.39 -26.93
C CYS A 452 24.75 0.25 -26.57
N THR A 453 25.41 -0.28 -25.54
CA THR A 453 26.84 -0.01 -25.30
C THR A 453 27.69 -0.93 -26.16
N CYS A 454 28.05 -0.46 -27.35
CA CYS A 454 28.99 -1.12 -28.24
C CYS A 454 30.38 -0.53 -28.03
N GLU A 455 31.31 -1.33 -27.53
CA GLU A 455 32.73 -0.96 -27.42
C GLU A 455 33.39 -1.06 -28.81
N ASP A 456 33.00 -0.19 -29.75
CA ASP A 456 33.56 -0.17 -31.08
C ASP A 456 34.97 0.45 -31.05
N ALA A 457 35.94 -0.21 -31.69
CA ALA A 457 37.26 0.35 -31.86
C ALA A 457 37.21 1.57 -32.81
N PRO A 458 37.85 2.70 -32.48
CA PRO A 458 37.88 3.85 -33.36
C PRO A 458 38.68 3.54 -34.63
N ASP A 459 38.02 3.64 -35.78
CA ASP A 459 38.64 3.55 -37.11
C ASP A 459 38.33 4.81 -37.92
N LEU A 460 39.36 5.61 -38.20
CA LEU A 460 39.29 6.89 -38.92
C LEU A 460 39.09 6.70 -40.45
N HIS A 461 39.34 5.51 -40.98
CA HIS A 461 39.20 5.19 -42.39
C HIS A 461 37.87 4.49 -42.71
N ALA A 462 37.14 4.05 -41.68
CA ALA A 462 35.80 3.51 -41.84
C ALA A 462 34.81 4.54 -42.39
N CYS A 463 33.69 4.06 -42.94
CA CYS A 463 32.54 4.89 -43.32
C CYS A 463 32.88 6.03 -44.30
N SER A 464 33.76 5.75 -45.27
CA SER A 464 34.26 6.73 -46.26
C SER A 464 34.88 7.98 -45.62
N SER A 465 35.45 7.85 -44.42
CA SER A 465 36.09 8.93 -43.63
C SER A 465 35.19 10.13 -43.34
N LYS A 466 33.86 9.98 -43.42
CA LYS A 466 32.88 11.04 -43.11
C LYS A 466 31.93 10.69 -41.96
N GLY A 467 31.90 9.43 -41.55
CA GLY A 467 31.07 8.93 -40.46
C GLY A 467 31.88 8.13 -39.45
N ARG A 468 31.19 7.57 -38.47
CA ARG A 468 31.79 6.67 -37.47
C ARG A 468 31.04 5.36 -37.41
N ILE A 469 31.72 4.30 -36.98
CA ILE A 469 31.07 3.03 -36.67
C ILE A 469 30.36 3.17 -35.32
N VAL A 470 29.09 2.79 -35.27
CA VAL A 470 28.29 2.63 -34.05
C VAL A 470 27.59 1.29 -34.12
N CYS A 471 27.92 0.37 -33.23
CA CYS A 471 27.42 -1.00 -33.19
C CYS A 471 27.54 -1.75 -34.52
N GLY A 472 28.68 -1.62 -35.20
CA GLY A 472 28.96 -2.32 -36.46
C GLY A 472 28.34 -1.72 -37.72
N ILE A 473 27.62 -0.60 -37.62
CA ILE A 473 27.04 0.15 -38.75
C ILE A 473 27.64 1.56 -38.84
N CYS A 474 27.71 2.09 -40.06
CA CYS A 474 28.18 3.47 -40.30
C CYS A 474 27.06 4.48 -40.05
N ARG A 475 27.35 5.50 -39.26
CA ARG A 475 26.42 6.60 -38.93
C ARG A 475 27.05 7.97 -39.11
#